data_AF-A0A7S1ME20-F1
#
_entry.id   AF-A0A7S1ME20-F1
#
_cell.length_a   1.000
_cell.length_b   1.000
_cell.length_c   1.000
_cell.angle_alpha   90.00
_cell.angle_beta   90.00
_cell.angle_gamma   90.00
#
_symmetry.space_group_name_H-M   'P 1'
#
loop_
_entity.id
_entity.type
_entity.pdbx_description
1 polymer ?
#
loop_
_entity_poly.entity_id
_entity_poly.type
_entity_poly.pdbx_seq_one_letter_code
_entity_poly.pdbx_strand_id
1 'polypeptide(L)'
;VHNAGFAFTMDATEPFSVQAEKTTRINFFNTIVGTEAFLPVLKDGGRVVVLGSRAGYLSNIPGEETRAAFIAPDVTVDALRKHVQSFVDATKNGNHKDLGWPNNSYGTSKVAV
;
A
#
# COMPACT_ATOMS: atom_id res chain seq x y z
N VAL A 1 15.84 -7.62 3.82
CA VAL A 1 15.55 -6.50 2.86
C VAL A 1 14.34 -6.89 2.03
N HIS A 2 13.24 -6.15 2.14
CA HIS A 2 12.04 -6.31 1.30
C HIS A 2 12.16 -5.38 0.09
N ASN A 3 12.76 -5.92 -0.99
CA ASN A 3 12.93 -5.23 -2.27
C ASN A 3 11.88 -5.64 -3.33
N ALA A 4 11.26 -6.82 -3.17
CA ALA A 4 10.27 -7.31 -4.13
C ALA A 4 9.13 -6.31 -4.27
N GLY A 5 8.78 -6.00 -5.52
CA GLY A 5 7.72 -5.06 -5.86
C GLY A 5 7.25 -5.26 -7.28
N PHE A 6 6.03 -4.84 -7.54
CA PHE A 6 5.34 -4.97 -8.81
C PHE A 6 4.65 -3.66 -9.17
N ALA A 7 4.61 -3.33 -10.46
CA ALA A 7 3.83 -2.26 -11.02
C ALA A 7 3.34 -2.69 -12.39
N PHE A 8 2.11 -2.30 -12.74
CA PHE A 8 1.67 -2.34 -14.13
C PHE A 8 2.42 -1.28 -14.95
N THR A 9 2.56 -1.53 -16.25
CA THR A 9 3.06 -0.53 -17.19
C THR A 9 2.03 0.59 -17.36
N MET A 10 2.46 1.74 -17.87
CA MET A 10 1.58 2.91 -18.03
C MET A 10 0.45 2.70 -19.04
N ASP A 11 0.63 1.74 -19.96
CA ASP A 11 -0.30 1.35 -21.03
C ASP A 11 -1.08 0.06 -20.70
N ALA A 12 -0.99 -0.43 -19.46
CA ALA A 12 -1.73 -1.60 -19.02
C ALA A 12 -3.24 -1.43 -19.21
N THR A 13 -3.87 -2.41 -19.85
CA THR A 13 -5.29 -2.37 -20.22
C THR A 13 -6.21 -3.01 -19.17
N GLU A 14 -5.63 -3.64 -18.14
CA GLU A 14 -6.39 -4.26 -17.07
C GLU A 14 -7.23 -3.21 -16.31
N PRO A 15 -8.45 -3.55 -15.88
CA PRO A 15 -9.27 -2.65 -15.08
C PRO A 15 -8.51 -2.13 -13.84
N PHE A 16 -8.72 -0.86 -13.49
CA PHE A 16 -7.97 -0.25 -12.38
C PHE A 16 -8.13 -1.00 -11.05
N SER A 17 -9.28 -1.64 -10.81
CA SER A 17 -9.53 -2.50 -9.65
C SER A 17 -8.63 -3.74 -9.62
N VAL A 18 -8.41 -4.38 -10.77
CA VAL A 18 -7.45 -5.49 -10.92
C VAL A 18 -6.03 -4.97 -10.67
N GLN A 19 -5.72 -3.77 -11.16
CA GLN A 19 -4.42 -3.17 -10.93
C GLN A 19 -4.16 -2.86 -9.46
N ALA A 20 -5.15 -2.26 -8.78
CA ALA A 20 -5.12 -1.96 -7.36
C ALA A 20 -4.92 -3.24 -6.54
N GLU A 21 -5.77 -4.25 -6.74
CA GLU A 21 -5.73 -5.50 -5.99
C GLU A 21 -4.37 -6.22 -6.14
N LYS A 22 -3.89 -6.41 -7.38
CA LYS A 22 -2.65 -7.15 -7.61
C LYS A 22 -1.43 -6.40 -7.07
N THR A 23 -1.40 -5.08 -7.24
CA THR A 23 -0.27 -4.24 -6.81
C THR A 23 -0.19 -4.12 -5.30
N THR A 24 -1.30 -3.86 -4.60
CA THR A 24 -1.30 -3.76 -3.13
C THR A 24 -1.05 -5.11 -2.47
N ARG A 25 -1.58 -6.21 -3.04
CA ARG A 25 -1.30 -7.57 -2.55
C ARG A 25 0.19 -7.86 -2.50
N ILE A 26 0.92 -7.55 -3.58
CA ILE A 26 2.36 -7.83 -3.67
C ILE A 26 3.17 -6.83 -2.83
N ASN A 27 2.94 -5.53 -3.02
CA ASN A 27 3.84 -4.51 -2.47
C ASN A 27 3.64 -4.28 -0.97
N PHE A 28 2.41 -4.45 -0.47
CA PHE A 28 2.06 -4.13 0.91
C PHE A 28 1.71 -5.39 1.72
N PHE A 29 0.65 -6.11 1.35
CA PHE A 29 0.17 -7.24 2.17
C PHE A 29 1.22 -8.36 2.29
N ASN A 30 1.82 -8.78 1.18
CA ASN A 30 2.85 -9.82 1.19
C ASN A 30 4.16 -9.34 1.83
N THR A 31 4.45 -8.03 1.81
CA THR A 31 5.59 -7.46 2.55
C THR A 31 5.37 -7.61 4.05
N ILE A 32 4.16 -7.35 4.54
CA ILE A 32 3.82 -7.58 5.95
C ILE A 32 3.93 -9.06 6.29
N VAL A 33 3.32 -9.96 5.51
CA VAL A 33 3.39 -11.41 5.75
C VAL A 33 4.84 -11.90 5.80
N GLY A 34 5.66 -11.45 4.86
CA GLY A 34 7.09 -11.76 4.87
C GLY A 34 7.80 -11.21 6.11
N THR A 35 7.48 -9.97 6.51
CA THR A 35 8.05 -9.35 7.70
C THR A 35 7.70 -10.16 8.96
N GLU A 36 6.42 -10.48 9.15
CA GLU A 36 5.94 -11.30 10.27
C GLU A 36 6.58 -12.69 10.32
N ALA A 37 6.82 -13.31 9.16
CA ALA A 37 7.49 -14.61 9.08
C ALA A 37 8.98 -14.54 9.44
N PHE A 38 9.67 -13.43 9.14
CA PHE A 38 11.12 -13.29 9.39
C PHE A 38 11.46 -12.64 10.72
N LEU A 39 10.55 -11.86 11.32
CA LEU A 39 10.80 -11.19 12.61
C LEU A 39 11.26 -12.15 13.72
N PRO A 40 10.68 -13.35 13.91
CA PRO A 40 11.10 -14.28 14.96
C PRO A 40 12.53 -14.82 14.82
N VAL A 41 13.10 -14.81 13.61
CA VAL A 41 14.45 -15.32 13.33
C VAL A 41 15.49 -14.20 13.20
N LEU A 42 15.06 -12.94 13.36
CA LEU A 42 15.95 -11.80 13.29
C LEU A 42 16.88 -11.80 14.52
N LYS A 43 18.19 -11.82 14.28
CA LYS A 43 19.20 -11.75 15.34
C LYS A 43 19.20 -10.37 16.00
N ASP A 44 19.75 -10.30 17.21
CA ASP A 44 20.04 -9.03 17.86
C ASP A 44 20.92 -8.13 16.97
N GLY A 45 20.59 -6.84 16.94
CA GLY A 45 21.18 -5.87 16.00
C GLY A 45 20.79 -6.05 14.51
N GLY A 46 19.90 -7.00 14.20
CA GLY A 46 19.35 -7.21 12.87
C GLY A 46 18.49 -6.03 12.39
N ARG A 47 18.40 -5.85 11.07
CA ARG A 47 17.68 -4.73 10.45
C ARG A 47 16.70 -5.23 9.40
N VAL A 48 15.48 -4.72 9.45
CA VAL A 48 14.51 -4.84 8.37
C VAL A 48 14.57 -3.55 7.56
N VAL A 49 14.84 -3.69 6.26
CA VAL A 49 14.81 -2.57 5.31
C VAL A 49 13.70 -2.86 4.32
N VAL A 50 12.78 -1.92 4.17
CA VAL A 50 11.68 -2.01 3.21
C VAL A 50 11.87 -0.92 2.16
N LEU A 51 11.84 -1.31 0.88
CA LEU A 51 12.13 -0.39 -0.20
C LEU A 51 10.88 0.40 -0.62
N GLY A 52 10.85 1.68 -0.21
CA GLY A 52 9.84 2.65 -0.59
C GLY A 52 9.99 3.16 -2.04
N SER A 53 9.33 4.28 -2.33
CA SER A 53 9.40 4.97 -3.62
C SER A 53 8.99 6.43 -3.44
N ARG A 54 9.53 7.35 -4.26
CA ARG A 54 9.00 8.73 -4.35
C ARG A 54 7.51 8.79 -4.70
N ALA A 55 6.99 7.76 -5.39
CA ALA A 55 5.57 7.64 -5.68
C ALA A 55 4.72 7.37 -4.43
N GLY A 56 5.35 6.93 -3.34
CA GLY A 56 4.73 6.69 -2.03
C GLY A 56 4.67 7.92 -1.13
N TYR A 57 4.95 9.12 -1.63
CA TYR A 57 4.77 10.32 -0.81
C TYR A 57 3.31 10.51 -0.42
N LEU A 58 3.08 10.81 0.86
CA LEU A 58 1.77 10.98 1.44
C LEU A 58 0.95 12.10 0.78
N SER A 59 1.63 13.13 0.24
CA SER A 59 1.01 14.21 -0.55
C SER A 59 0.34 13.72 -1.84
N ASN A 60 0.63 12.48 -2.29
CA ASN A 60 -0.04 11.86 -3.43
C ASN A 60 -1.43 11.32 -3.09
N ILE A 61 -1.85 11.30 -1.82
CA ILE A 61 -3.22 10.98 -1.40
C ILE A 61 -4.04 12.28 -1.37
N PRO A 62 -5.03 12.47 -2.28
CA PRO A 62 -5.78 13.72 -2.37
C PRO A 62 -6.66 14.01 -1.14
N GLY A 63 -7.42 13.00 -0.69
CA GLY A 63 -8.38 13.15 0.40
C GLY A 63 -7.70 13.34 1.75
N GLU A 64 -8.12 14.35 2.51
CA GLU A 64 -7.54 14.67 3.80
C GLU A 64 -7.77 13.56 4.83
N GLU A 65 -9.00 13.05 4.95
CA GLU A 65 -9.32 11.94 5.86
C GLU A 65 -8.61 10.65 5.44
N THR A 66 -8.63 10.33 4.15
CA THR A 66 -7.94 9.18 3.55
C THR A 66 -6.43 9.24 3.81
N ARG A 67 -5.85 10.45 3.78
CA ARG A 67 -4.44 10.69 4.06
C ARG A 67 -4.15 10.61 5.56
N ALA A 68 -5.01 11.18 6.40
CA ALA A 68 -4.86 11.22 7.85
C ALA A 68 -4.81 9.80 8.45
N ALA A 69 -5.57 8.86 7.90
CA ALA A 69 -5.56 7.46 8.34
C ALA A 69 -4.18 6.76 8.21
N PHE A 70 -3.27 7.24 7.36
CA PHE A 70 -1.90 6.70 7.28
C PHE A 70 -0.97 7.23 8.37
N ILE A 71 -1.31 8.36 8.99
CA ILE A 71 -0.46 9.07 9.98
C ILE A 71 -1.17 9.26 11.32
N ALA A 72 -2.24 8.51 11.56
CA ALA A 72 -2.93 8.53 12.85
C ALA A 72 -1.92 8.15 13.96
N PRO A 73 -1.89 8.87 15.10
CA PRO A 73 -0.90 8.63 16.16
C PRO A 73 -0.90 7.21 16.73
N ASP A 74 -2.04 6.54 16.65
CA ASP A 74 -2.32 5.19 17.16
C ASP A 74 -2.51 4.18 16.02
N VAL A 75 -2.04 4.48 14.81
CA VAL A 75 -2.19 3.60 13.66
C VAL A 75 -1.54 2.24 13.91
N THR A 76 -2.30 1.17 13.70
CA THR A 76 -1.83 -0.21 13.81
C THR A 76 -1.65 -0.85 12.44
N VAL A 77 -0.88 -1.94 12.38
CA VAL A 77 -0.75 -2.73 11.14
C VAL A 77 -2.11 -3.20 10.63
N ASP A 78 -3.03 -3.59 11.52
CA ASP A 78 -4.37 -4.00 11.14
C ASP A 78 -5.25 -2.84 10.67
N ALA A 79 -5.08 -1.65 11.25
CA ALA A 79 -5.74 -0.44 10.75
C ALA A 79 -5.24 -0.11 9.33
N LEU A 80 -3.93 -0.19 9.07
CA LEU A 80 -3.37 -0.01 7.73
C LEU A 80 -3.86 -1.08 6.74
N ARG A 81 -3.92 -2.36 7.15
CA ARG A 81 -4.50 -3.44 6.34
C ARG A 81 -5.93 -3.13 5.90
N LYS A 82 -6.78 -2.73 6.85
CA LYS A 82 -8.17 -2.34 6.56
C LYS A 82 -8.24 -1.11 5.67
N HIS A 83 -7.39 -0.11 5.92
CA HIS A 83 -7.36 1.12 5.13
C HIS A 83 -6.96 0.86 3.68
N VAL A 84 -5.89 0.10 3.45
CA VAL A 84 -5.46 -0.30 2.09
C VAL A 84 -6.48 -1.24 1.43
N GLN A 85 -7.15 -2.10 2.19
CA GLN A 85 -8.25 -2.91 1.67
C GLN A 85 -9.41 -2.03 1.20
N SER A 86 -9.75 -0.97 1.95
CA SER A 86 -10.80 -0.03 1.57
C SER A 86 -10.51 0.70 0.25
N PHE A 87 -9.23 0.96 -0.08
CA PHE A 87 -8.83 1.44 -1.41
C PHE A 87 -9.18 0.41 -2.49
N VAL A 88 -8.82 -0.86 -2.30
CA VAL A 88 -9.13 -1.92 -3.27
C VAL A 88 -10.65 -2.03 -3.47
N ASP A 89 -11.42 -2.02 -2.38
CA ASP A 89 -12.88 -2.12 -2.44
C ASP A 89 -13.49 -0.91 -3.14
N ALA A 90 -12.99 0.30 -2.86
CA ALA A 90 -13.44 1.52 -3.52
C ALA A 90 -13.16 1.51 -5.03
N THR A 91 -12.03 0.94 -5.47
CA THR A 91 -11.76 0.78 -6.91
C THR A 91 -12.67 -0.25 -7.58
N LYS A 92 -13.08 -1.30 -6.87
CA LYS A 92 -14.06 -2.27 -7.36
C LYS A 92 -15.45 -1.64 -7.50
N ASN A 93 -15.80 -0.74 -6.59
CA ASN A 93 -17.05 0.03 -6.64
C ASN A 93 -17.00 1.23 -7.59
N GLY A 94 -15.83 1.59 -8.10
CA GLY A 94 -15.63 2.72 -9.01
C GLY A 94 -15.74 4.10 -8.35
N ASN A 95 -15.75 4.19 -7.01
CA ASN A 95 -15.93 5.43 -6.24
C ASN A 95 -14.66 5.88 -5.48
N HIS A 96 -13.50 5.31 -5.79
CA HIS A 96 -12.25 5.59 -5.09
C HIS A 96 -11.86 7.07 -5.08
N LYS A 97 -12.09 7.79 -6.19
CA LYS A 97 -11.79 9.23 -6.27
C LYS A 97 -12.68 10.05 -5.34
N ASP A 98 -13.97 9.70 -5.24
CA ASP A 98 -14.92 10.38 -4.36
C ASP A 98 -14.55 10.15 -2.88
N LEU A 99 -13.99 8.98 -2.59
CA LEU A 99 -13.42 8.63 -1.28
C LEU A 99 -11.97 9.13 -1.09
N GLY A 100 -11.51 10.05 -1.95
CA GLY A 100 -10.22 10.73 -1.77
C GLY A 100 -8.98 9.90 -2.10
N TRP A 101 -9.13 8.76 -2.78
CA TRP A 101 -7.99 7.95 -3.25
C TRP A 101 -7.48 8.42 -4.63
N PRO A 102 -6.17 8.31 -4.90
CA PRO A 102 -5.62 8.62 -6.21
C PRO A 102 -5.92 7.52 -7.23
N ASN A 103 -5.82 7.86 -8.51
CA ASN A 103 -5.87 6.89 -9.61
C ASN A 103 -4.48 6.30 -9.92
N ASN A 104 -3.76 5.86 -8.88
CA ASN A 104 -2.41 5.34 -8.98
C ASN A 104 -2.21 4.17 -8.00
N SER A 105 -2.39 2.94 -8.48
CA SER A 105 -2.30 1.71 -7.66
C SER A 105 -0.89 1.50 -7.09
N TYR A 106 0.15 1.75 -7.87
CA TYR A 106 1.55 1.64 -7.42
C TYR A 106 1.87 2.68 -6.35
N GLY A 107 1.52 3.94 -6.58
CA GLY A 107 1.69 5.03 -5.62
C GLY A 107 1.00 4.72 -4.30
N THR A 108 -0.28 4.36 -4.33
CA THR A 108 -1.03 3.97 -3.11
C THR A 108 -0.36 2.79 -2.39
N SER A 109 0.11 1.78 -3.13
CA SER A 109 0.81 0.63 -2.51
C SER A 109 2.14 1.02 -1.84
N LYS A 110 2.78 2.10 -2.30
CA LYS A 110 4.03 2.63 -1.75
C LYS A 110 3.83 3.69 -0.67
N VAL A 111 2.66 4.29 -0.55
CA VAL A 111 2.28 5.10 0.63
C VAL A 111 2.12 4.19 1.86
N ALA A 112 1.63 2.97 1.65
CA ALA A 112 1.41 1.99 2.71
C ALA A 112 2.68 1.27 3.20
N VAL A 113 3.84 1.55 2.60
CA VAL A 113 5.13 0.86 2.81
C VAL A 113 6.19 1.83 3.29
#